data_AF-A0A3B9I8D9-F1
#
_entry.id   AF-A0A3B9I8D9-F1
#
_cell.length_a   1.000
_cell.length_b   1.000
_cell.length_c   1.000
_cell.angle_alpha   90.00
_cell.angle_beta   90.00
_cell.angle_gamma   90.00
#
_symmetry.space_group_name_H-M   'P 1'
#
loop_
_entity.id
_entity.type
_entity.pdbx_description
1 polymer ?
#
loop_
_entity_poly.entity_id
_entity_poly.type
_entity_poly.pdbx_seq_one_letter_code
_entity_poly.pdbx_strand_id
1 'polypeptide(L)'
;MKVKIWLIGWLIIVITALSVLGYWVYRIDPYFHYHKPETDKYYYTLNNQRSQNDGISKYFTYDALITGTSMIENSRTTETDQIFGCHSIKVCYEGGSYKEVNDNVKNALKANGDLKIVIRCLDMGRFLDPYDKMRKDLGRYPTYLYDNNPFNDVEYLLNRDVVFGRTYQMILDREKEDFEPGITSFDEYSRWQHRVTFGINTVAPEGITVKEKDQVHLSEEDKEVIKKNIELNVTGVADEYPNVDFYYYYSPYSVAEWNKWRNSGTLYKMLEAEMYITEMIIPHKNIHLFSFNNRTDITTDLNHYKDRTHYASWISSLILKWMHDGQGQLTEENYRERLKQEYEFYTTFDYAGVNGQEDYEDDYYAGALLNQELTGARALDVLHDKKADVAVSGANYRYDDKNQPVIVCRGALSRESGGEDIAEYLRDREFIGLKFKVDLDDGYNYLVFNGQKIADQGSLTAYVYDSDGELVGKKTADSKDLDNEVHQYTLDLSAANGIVTVVLNGGCIDSAGSADSEYQFSNIYMY
;
A
#
# COMPACT_ATOMS: atom_id res chain seq x y z
N MET A 1 -5.78 64.10 -15.32
CA MET A 1 -6.74 63.18 -15.97
C MET A 1 -6.07 61.99 -16.66
N LYS A 2 -5.06 62.19 -17.52
CA LYS A 2 -4.38 61.09 -18.25
C LYS A 2 -3.78 59.99 -17.35
N VAL A 3 -3.11 60.37 -16.25
CA VAL A 3 -2.53 59.41 -15.28
C VAL A 3 -3.60 58.55 -14.60
N LYS A 4 -4.75 59.15 -14.22
CA LYS A 4 -5.85 58.41 -13.59
C LYS A 4 -6.47 57.39 -14.57
N ILE A 5 -6.68 57.78 -15.82
CA ILE A 5 -7.21 56.90 -16.87
C ILE A 5 -6.23 55.75 -17.14
N TRP A 6 -4.93 56.04 -17.21
CA TRP A 6 -3.90 55.02 -17.40
C TRP A 6 -3.83 54.04 -16.21
N LEU A 7 -3.86 54.54 -14.97
CA LEU A 7 -3.88 53.68 -13.77
C LEU A 7 -5.11 52.79 -13.71
N ILE A 8 -6.29 53.33 -14.04
CA ILE A 8 -7.53 52.56 -14.12
C ILE A 8 -7.42 51.49 -15.23
N GLY A 9 -6.92 51.86 -16.41
CA GLY A 9 -6.74 50.93 -17.52
C GLY A 9 -5.77 49.80 -17.17
N TRP A 10 -4.63 50.11 -16.54
CA TRP A 10 -3.67 49.13 -16.06
C TRP A 10 -4.29 48.19 -15.01
N LEU A 11 -5.02 48.75 -14.02
CA LEU A 11 -5.69 47.97 -13.00
C LEU A 11 -6.73 47.00 -13.60
N ILE A 12 -7.51 47.46 -14.59
CA ILE A 12 -8.48 46.61 -15.31
C ILE A 12 -7.76 45.46 -16.00
N ILE A 13 -6.64 45.73 -16.69
CA ILE A 13 -5.87 44.69 -17.37
C ILE A 13 -5.35 43.64 -16.37
N VAL A 14 -4.76 44.10 -15.25
CA VAL A 14 -4.25 43.20 -14.21
C VAL A 14 -5.36 42.37 -13.59
N ILE A 15 -6.48 42.99 -13.20
CA ILE A 15 -7.62 42.28 -12.62
C ILE A 15 -8.17 41.27 -13.63
N THR A 16 -8.33 41.66 -14.89
CA THR A 16 -8.83 40.76 -15.94
C THR A 16 -7.90 39.55 -16.12
N ALA A 17 -6.58 39.77 -16.17
CA ALA A 17 -5.62 38.69 -16.28
C ALA A 17 -5.68 37.72 -15.09
N LEU A 18 -5.72 38.25 -13.86
CA LEU A 18 -5.85 37.43 -12.65
C LEU A 18 -7.19 36.69 -12.59
N SER A 19 -8.30 37.33 -12.99
CA SER A 19 -9.61 36.69 -13.07
C SER A 19 -9.65 35.56 -14.08
N VAL A 20 -8.95 35.68 -15.22
CA VAL A 20 -8.85 34.58 -16.20
C VAL A 20 -8.06 33.41 -15.62
N LEU A 21 -6.94 33.65 -14.92
CA LEU A 21 -6.19 32.59 -14.25
C LEU A 21 -7.02 31.89 -13.17
N GLY A 22 -7.65 32.68 -12.30
CA GLY A 22 -8.53 32.16 -11.25
C GLY A 22 -9.73 31.42 -11.82
N TYR A 23 -10.31 31.88 -12.93
CA TYR A 23 -11.39 31.17 -13.62
C TYR A 23 -10.95 29.78 -14.08
N TRP A 24 -9.75 29.64 -14.66
CA TRP A 24 -9.26 28.32 -15.08
C TRP A 24 -8.98 27.39 -13.91
N VAL A 25 -8.41 27.91 -12.81
CA VAL A 25 -8.23 27.12 -11.58
C VAL A 25 -9.57 26.68 -11.02
N TYR A 26 -10.55 27.59 -10.91
CA TYR A 26 -11.90 27.27 -10.47
C TYR A 26 -12.59 26.25 -11.38
N ARG A 27 -12.39 26.35 -12.70
CA ARG A 27 -13.07 25.52 -13.70
C ARG A 27 -12.53 24.09 -13.74
N ILE A 28 -11.22 23.92 -13.63
CA ILE A 28 -10.56 22.60 -13.63
C ILE A 28 -10.56 22.00 -12.22
N ASP A 29 -10.36 22.85 -11.22
CA ASP A 29 -10.32 22.52 -9.80
C ASP A 29 -9.45 21.31 -9.45
N PRO A 30 -8.11 21.38 -9.64
CA PRO A 30 -7.22 20.23 -9.39
C PRO A 30 -7.25 19.66 -7.96
N TYR A 31 -7.81 20.40 -7.00
CA TYR A 31 -7.92 20.02 -5.59
C TYR A 31 -9.35 19.71 -5.16
N PHE A 32 -10.31 19.79 -6.08
CA PHE A 32 -11.73 19.53 -5.81
C PHE A 32 -12.27 20.43 -4.69
N HIS A 33 -11.80 21.68 -4.60
CA HIS A 33 -12.24 22.62 -3.57
C HIS A 33 -13.69 23.08 -3.81
N TYR A 34 -14.09 23.17 -5.08
CA TYR A 34 -15.38 23.69 -5.53
C TYR A 34 -16.32 22.63 -6.11
N HIS A 35 -15.80 21.59 -6.76
CA HIS A 35 -16.64 20.58 -7.40
C HIS A 35 -15.92 19.24 -7.62
N LYS A 36 -16.72 18.22 -7.97
CA LYS A 36 -16.22 16.91 -8.41
C LYS A 36 -15.35 17.02 -9.68
N PRO A 37 -14.40 16.11 -9.91
CA PRO A 37 -13.55 16.13 -11.10
C PRO A 37 -14.34 15.94 -12.41
N GLU A 38 -13.83 16.52 -13.49
CA GLU A 38 -14.27 16.24 -14.87
C GLU A 38 -13.34 15.21 -15.52
N THR A 39 -13.44 13.96 -15.06
CA THR A 39 -12.62 12.82 -15.53
C THR A 39 -12.86 12.42 -16.99
N ASP A 40 -13.85 13.02 -17.65
CA ASP A 40 -14.10 12.90 -19.09
C ASP A 40 -13.25 13.86 -19.93
N LYS A 41 -12.63 14.87 -19.29
CA LYS A 41 -11.91 15.96 -19.98
C LYS A 41 -10.45 16.10 -19.57
N TYR A 42 -10.14 15.78 -18.32
CA TYR A 42 -8.82 15.98 -17.75
C TYR A 42 -8.35 14.73 -17.02
N TYR A 43 -7.04 14.60 -16.86
CA TYR A 43 -6.45 13.61 -15.98
C TYR A 43 -6.06 14.26 -14.65
N TYR A 44 -6.64 13.78 -13.55
CA TYR A 44 -6.37 14.31 -12.20
C TYR A 44 -5.36 13.44 -11.47
N THR A 45 -4.14 13.96 -11.29
CA THR A 45 -3.13 13.27 -10.48
C THR A 45 -3.42 13.46 -8.99
N LEU A 46 -3.64 12.35 -8.28
CA LEU A 46 -3.73 12.34 -6.82
C LEU A 46 -2.34 12.16 -6.21
N ASN A 47 -1.82 13.20 -5.57
CA ASN A 47 -0.46 13.21 -5.01
C ASN A 47 -0.24 14.27 -3.91
N ASN A 48 -1.30 14.93 -3.43
CA ASN A 48 -1.21 15.94 -2.38
C ASN A 48 -2.38 15.82 -1.40
N GLN A 49 -2.17 14.96 -0.40
CA GLN A 49 -3.15 14.65 0.65
C GLN A 49 -3.79 15.88 1.29
N ARG A 50 -2.96 16.80 1.80
CA ARG A 50 -3.45 17.96 2.54
C ARG A 50 -4.13 19.01 1.66
N SER A 51 -3.99 18.93 0.35
CA SER A 51 -4.72 19.81 -0.56
C SER A 51 -5.93 19.15 -1.22
N GLN A 52 -5.91 17.83 -1.43
CA GLN A 52 -6.94 17.12 -2.21
C GLN A 52 -7.96 16.38 -1.34
N ASN A 53 -7.57 15.87 -0.17
CA ASN A 53 -8.42 14.96 0.61
C ASN A 53 -9.75 15.57 1.06
N ASP A 54 -9.76 16.86 1.41
CA ASP A 54 -10.99 17.55 1.82
C ASP A 54 -11.98 17.67 0.66
N GLY A 55 -11.49 18.03 -0.52
CA GLY A 55 -12.30 18.07 -1.74
C GLY A 55 -12.79 16.69 -2.18
N ILE A 56 -11.95 15.66 -2.09
CA ILE A 56 -12.34 14.26 -2.31
C ILE A 56 -13.50 13.88 -1.39
N SER A 57 -13.37 14.19 -0.10
CA SER A 57 -14.39 13.87 0.92
C SER A 57 -15.72 14.60 0.71
N LYS A 58 -15.70 15.79 0.07
CA LYS A 58 -16.90 16.61 -0.13
C LYS A 58 -17.67 16.27 -1.40
N TYR A 59 -16.99 15.90 -2.48
CA TYR A 59 -17.60 15.89 -3.82
C TYR A 59 -17.61 14.52 -4.51
N PHE A 60 -16.90 13.52 -3.98
CA PHE A 60 -16.95 12.16 -4.52
C PHE A 60 -18.15 11.40 -3.96
N THR A 61 -18.61 10.38 -4.68
CA THR A 61 -19.66 9.47 -4.24
C THR A 61 -19.00 8.23 -3.65
N TYR A 62 -19.37 7.89 -2.41
CA TYR A 62 -18.83 6.74 -1.66
C TYR A 62 -19.71 6.47 -0.44
N ASP A 63 -19.64 5.27 0.12
CA ASP A 63 -20.26 4.90 1.39
C ASP A 63 -19.25 4.36 2.42
N ALA A 64 -17.97 4.26 2.05
CA ALA A 64 -16.87 3.87 2.94
C ALA A 64 -15.65 4.81 2.83
N LEU A 65 -14.99 5.07 3.96
CA LEU A 65 -13.84 5.96 4.06
C LEU A 65 -12.63 5.23 4.67
N ILE A 66 -11.54 5.14 3.92
CA ILE A 66 -10.24 4.64 4.41
C ILE A 66 -9.37 5.85 4.77
N THR A 67 -8.95 5.95 6.04
CA THR A 67 -8.15 7.08 6.51
C THR A 67 -7.20 6.72 7.66
N GLY A 68 -6.31 7.64 8.00
CA GLY A 68 -5.21 7.39 8.93
C GLY A 68 -3.95 8.11 8.47
N THR A 69 -2.78 7.63 8.90
CA THR A 69 -1.49 8.18 8.48
C THR A 69 -0.89 7.37 7.33
N SER A 70 0.44 7.41 7.17
CA SER A 70 1.17 6.56 6.22
C SER A 70 1.02 5.08 6.45
N MET A 71 0.59 4.70 7.65
CA MET A 71 0.44 3.30 8.06
C MET A 71 -0.65 2.56 7.28
N ILE A 72 -1.68 3.26 6.79
CA ILE A 72 -2.79 2.65 6.04
C ILE A 72 -2.70 2.92 4.51
N GLU A 73 -1.68 3.64 4.05
CA GLU A 73 -1.55 4.08 2.64
C GLU A 73 -1.47 2.93 1.64
N ASN A 74 -0.98 1.76 2.06
CA ASN A 74 -0.89 0.57 1.22
C ASN A 74 -2.21 -0.19 1.08
N SER A 75 -3.27 0.19 1.80
CA SER A 75 -4.60 -0.42 1.65
C SER A 75 -5.20 -0.09 0.28
N ARG A 76 -5.84 -1.06 -0.36
CA ARG A 76 -6.52 -0.89 -1.65
C ARG A 76 -8.02 -0.70 -1.43
N THR A 77 -8.58 0.25 -2.18
CA THR A 77 -10.03 0.48 -2.21
C THR A 77 -10.77 -0.65 -2.91
N THR A 78 -10.22 -1.22 -4.00
CA THR A 78 -10.83 -2.37 -4.69
C THR A 78 -10.98 -3.58 -3.76
N GLU A 79 -9.94 -3.86 -2.97
CA GLU A 79 -9.93 -4.93 -1.98
C GLU A 79 -10.90 -4.65 -0.82
N THR A 80 -10.94 -3.40 -0.35
CA THR A 80 -11.89 -2.98 0.69
C THR A 80 -13.34 -3.12 0.21
N ASP A 81 -13.63 -2.67 -1.01
CA ASP A 81 -14.95 -2.75 -1.63
C ASP A 81 -15.41 -4.20 -1.79
N GLN A 82 -14.50 -5.09 -2.20
CA GLN A 82 -14.77 -6.52 -2.29
C GLN A 82 -15.02 -7.16 -0.92
N ILE A 83 -14.18 -6.87 0.08
CA ILE A 83 -14.26 -7.48 1.41
C ILE A 83 -15.49 -6.99 2.18
N PHE A 84 -15.74 -5.67 2.18
CA PHE A 84 -16.82 -5.05 2.97
C PHE A 84 -18.13 -4.85 2.20
N GLY A 85 -18.14 -5.10 0.88
CA GLY A 85 -19.32 -4.91 0.03
C GLY A 85 -19.74 -3.44 -0.06
N CYS A 86 -18.77 -2.54 -0.21
CA CYS A 86 -18.96 -1.09 -0.18
C CYS A 86 -18.39 -0.40 -1.43
N HIS A 87 -18.51 0.93 -1.49
CA HIS A 87 -17.77 1.78 -2.41
C HIS A 87 -16.93 2.80 -1.63
N SER A 88 -15.61 2.61 -1.65
CA SER A 88 -14.69 3.32 -0.78
C SER A 88 -13.84 4.39 -1.49
N ILE A 89 -13.46 5.41 -0.72
CA ILE A 89 -12.36 6.32 -1.06
C ILE A 89 -11.23 6.20 -0.03
N LYS A 90 -10.00 6.54 -0.44
CA LYS A 90 -8.82 6.58 0.45
C LYS A 90 -8.27 7.99 0.58
N VAL A 91 -8.27 8.52 1.80
CA VAL A 91 -7.80 9.88 2.14
C VAL A 91 -6.89 9.85 3.37
N CYS A 92 -5.66 9.43 3.16
CA CYS A 92 -4.64 9.32 4.21
C CYS A 92 -3.95 10.67 4.47
N TYR A 93 -3.43 10.86 5.68
CA TYR A 93 -2.67 12.03 6.11
C TYR A 93 -1.29 11.59 6.62
N GLU A 94 -0.32 11.41 5.73
CA GLU A 94 1.07 11.02 6.03
C GLU A 94 1.60 11.85 7.22
N GLY A 95 2.07 11.15 8.25
CA GLY A 95 2.59 11.74 9.48
C GLY A 95 1.62 12.68 10.22
N GLY A 96 0.32 12.63 9.91
CA GLY A 96 -0.72 13.45 10.53
C GLY A 96 -0.98 13.09 12.00
N SER A 97 -1.61 14.01 12.72
CA SER A 97 -2.11 13.77 14.08
C SER A 97 -3.51 13.16 14.07
N TYR A 98 -3.97 12.68 15.23
CA TYR A 98 -5.38 12.28 15.39
C TYR A 98 -6.35 13.42 15.09
N LYS A 99 -5.96 14.67 15.38
CA LYS A 99 -6.78 15.82 15.02
C LYS A 99 -6.91 16.00 13.51
N GLU A 100 -5.80 15.97 12.76
CA GLU A 100 -5.84 16.12 11.29
C GLU A 100 -6.76 15.08 10.64
N VAL A 101 -6.59 13.82 11.03
CA VAL A 101 -7.43 12.73 10.51
C VAL A 101 -8.89 12.92 10.93
N ASN A 102 -9.15 13.25 12.19
CA ASN A 102 -10.51 13.46 12.71
C ASN A 102 -11.24 14.64 12.07
N ASP A 103 -10.55 15.74 11.80
CA ASP A 103 -11.14 16.90 11.14
C ASP A 103 -11.63 16.52 9.73
N ASN A 104 -10.87 15.70 9.01
CA ASN A 104 -11.30 15.18 7.72
C ASN A 104 -12.47 14.20 7.82
N VAL A 105 -12.45 13.27 8.79
CA VAL A 105 -13.59 12.37 9.05
C VAL A 105 -14.86 13.17 9.36
N LYS A 106 -14.76 14.23 10.17
CA LYS A 106 -15.88 15.13 10.47
C LYS A 106 -16.39 15.85 9.22
N ASN A 107 -15.50 16.29 8.34
CA ASN A 107 -15.90 16.95 7.09
C ASN A 107 -16.57 15.96 6.13
N ALA A 108 -16.03 14.75 5.99
CA ALA A 108 -16.60 13.66 5.21
C ALA A 108 -18.03 13.32 5.65
N LEU A 109 -18.24 13.08 6.95
CA LEU A 109 -19.56 12.75 7.51
C LEU A 109 -20.59 13.87 7.36
N LYS A 110 -20.15 15.14 7.45
CA LYS A 110 -21.02 16.30 7.22
C LYS A 110 -21.43 16.47 5.76
N ALA A 111 -20.51 16.17 4.84
CA ALA A 111 -20.74 16.35 3.41
C ALA A 111 -21.48 15.17 2.79
N ASN A 112 -21.32 13.97 3.33
CA ASN A 112 -21.83 12.73 2.76
C ASN A 112 -22.70 11.96 3.78
N GLY A 113 -24.03 12.03 3.61
CA GLY A 113 -24.99 11.30 4.44
C GLY A 113 -25.08 9.80 4.16
N ASP A 114 -24.51 9.33 3.05
CA ASP A 114 -24.48 7.93 2.67
C ASP A 114 -23.28 7.18 3.26
N LEU A 115 -22.27 7.88 3.80
CA LEU A 115 -21.13 7.27 4.50
C LEU A 115 -21.60 6.38 5.66
N LYS A 116 -21.29 5.07 5.59
CA LYS A 116 -21.64 4.04 6.58
C LYS A 116 -20.43 3.40 7.25
N ILE A 117 -19.27 3.38 6.61
CA ILE A 117 -18.07 2.71 7.14
C ILE A 117 -16.90 3.69 7.19
N VAL A 118 -16.22 3.77 8.32
CA VAL A 118 -14.93 4.48 8.45
C VAL A 118 -13.87 3.51 8.93
N ILE A 119 -12.93 3.17 8.06
CA ILE A 119 -11.74 2.37 8.39
C ILE A 119 -10.61 3.33 8.74
N ARG A 120 -10.15 3.31 9.99
CA ARG A 120 -9.14 4.24 10.49
C ARG A 120 -8.04 3.57 11.28
N CYS A 121 -6.81 3.80 10.84
CA CYS A 121 -5.63 3.40 11.60
C CYS A 121 -5.33 4.40 12.75
N LEU A 122 -5.11 3.86 13.95
CA LEU A 122 -4.75 4.58 15.17
C LEU A 122 -3.28 4.29 15.52
N ASP A 123 -2.39 5.16 15.06
CA ASP A 123 -0.95 5.02 15.32
C ASP A 123 -0.59 5.16 16.80
N MET A 124 0.08 4.15 17.34
CA MET A 124 0.56 4.15 18.72
C MET A 124 1.54 5.29 19.00
N GLY A 125 2.35 5.67 18.01
CA GLY A 125 3.27 6.81 18.11
C GLY A 125 2.59 8.16 18.31
N ARG A 126 1.25 8.22 18.24
CA ARG A 126 0.42 9.42 18.42
C ARG A 126 -0.37 9.43 19.72
N PHE A 127 -0.28 8.39 20.55
CA PHE A 127 -1.04 8.28 21.80
C PHE A 127 -0.85 9.47 22.73
N LEU A 128 0.39 9.96 22.85
CA LEU A 128 0.76 11.05 23.74
C LEU A 128 0.76 12.43 23.06
N ASP A 129 0.28 12.54 21.81
CA ASP A 129 0.13 13.85 21.18
C ASP A 129 -0.96 14.68 21.88
N PRO A 130 -0.77 16.01 22.04
CA PRO A 130 -1.83 16.87 22.54
C PRO A 130 -3.01 16.92 21.56
N TYR A 131 -4.22 17.11 22.08
CA TYR A 131 -5.47 17.11 21.30
C TYR A 131 -5.52 18.11 20.14
N ASP A 132 -4.73 19.18 20.18
CA ASP A 132 -4.66 20.25 19.16
C ASP A 132 -3.42 20.13 18.26
N LYS A 133 -2.68 19.02 18.33
CA LYS A 133 -1.51 18.77 17.50
C LYS A 133 -1.87 18.86 16.03
N MET A 134 -1.06 19.60 15.28
CA MET A 134 -1.06 19.62 13.83
C MET A 134 0.38 19.44 13.35
N ARG A 135 0.58 18.77 12.22
CA ARG A 135 1.85 18.67 11.51
C ARG A 135 2.21 20.04 10.90
N LYS A 136 3.44 20.52 11.15
CA LYS A 136 3.89 21.88 10.78
C LYS A 136 5.18 21.90 9.95
N ASP A 137 5.82 20.74 9.76
CA ASP A 137 7.09 20.57 9.05
C ASP A 137 6.94 20.57 7.51
N LEU A 138 5.72 20.44 6.99
CA LEU A 138 5.42 20.41 5.54
C LEU A 138 5.07 21.80 4.95
N GLY A 139 5.44 22.87 5.64
CA GLY A 139 5.08 24.25 5.27
C GLY A 139 3.75 24.72 5.85
N ARG A 140 3.18 25.78 5.27
CA ARG A 140 1.92 26.37 5.74
C ARG A 140 0.77 25.41 5.44
N TYR A 141 0.10 24.94 6.48
CA TYR A 141 -1.11 24.14 6.35
C TYR A 141 -2.16 24.92 5.53
N PRO A 142 -2.75 24.35 4.47
CA PRO A 142 -3.58 25.09 3.52
C PRO A 142 -5.00 25.26 4.08
N THR A 143 -5.15 25.94 5.21
CA THR A 143 -6.42 26.08 5.93
C THR A 143 -7.56 26.67 5.09
N TYR A 144 -7.22 27.47 4.07
CA TYR A 144 -8.18 28.04 3.11
C TYR A 144 -8.92 26.98 2.29
N LEU A 145 -8.39 25.76 2.16
CA LEU A 145 -9.08 24.65 1.49
C LEU A 145 -10.12 23.95 2.40
N TYR A 146 -10.11 24.24 3.71
CA TYR A 146 -10.89 23.51 4.71
C TYR A 146 -12.02 24.35 5.32
N ASP A 147 -12.14 25.62 4.93
CA ASP A 147 -13.18 26.53 5.42
C ASP A 147 -14.20 26.88 4.32
N ASN A 148 -15.16 27.75 4.65
CA ASN A 148 -16.20 28.23 3.72
C ASN A 148 -16.03 29.74 3.43
N ASN A 149 -14.81 30.28 3.54
CA ASN A 149 -14.53 31.71 3.40
C ASN A 149 -14.04 32.05 1.99
N PRO A 150 -14.90 32.50 1.06
CA PRO A 150 -14.50 32.74 -0.33
C PRO A 150 -13.48 33.88 -0.50
N PHE A 151 -13.22 34.69 0.54
CA PHE A 151 -12.26 35.79 0.45
C PHE A 151 -10.80 35.33 0.58
N ASN A 152 -10.54 34.17 1.20
CA ASN A 152 -9.19 33.63 1.31
C ASN A 152 -8.85 32.65 0.16
N ASP A 153 -9.85 32.23 -0.62
CA ASP A 153 -9.69 31.37 -1.81
C ASP A 153 -8.71 31.92 -2.86
N VAL A 154 -8.41 33.23 -2.81
CA VAL A 154 -7.34 33.81 -3.64
C VAL A 154 -5.99 33.09 -3.43
N GLU A 155 -5.75 32.53 -2.23
CA GLU A 155 -4.57 31.71 -1.89
C GLU A 155 -4.53 30.37 -2.66
N TYR A 156 -5.69 29.91 -3.16
CA TYR A 156 -5.84 28.77 -4.06
C TYR A 156 -5.88 29.20 -5.54
N LEU A 157 -6.84 30.07 -5.89
CA LEU A 157 -7.15 30.48 -7.26
C LEU A 157 -5.98 31.15 -7.98
N LEU A 158 -5.16 31.90 -7.25
CA LEU A 158 -3.98 32.60 -7.78
C LEU A 158 -2.66 31.99 -7.29
N ASN A 159 -2.71 30.78 -6.73
CA ASN A 159 -1.50 30.08 -6.34
C ASN A 159 -0.67 29.73 -7.57
N ARG A 160 0.57 30.22 -7.64
CA ARG A 160 1.46 30.00 -8.79
C ARG A 160 1.60 28.52 -9.14
N ASP A 161 1.77 27.66 -8.14
CA ASP A 161 2.05 26.24 -8.37
C ASP A 161 0.78 25.49 -8.79
N VAL A 162 -0.41 25.93 -8.34
CA VAL A 162 -1.69 25.42 -8.84
C VAL A 162 -1.98 25.90 -10.26
N VAL A 163 -1.76 27.19 -10.54
CA VAL A 163 -2.02 27.78 -11.86
C VAL A 163 -1.11 27.16 -12.92
N PHE A 164 0.21 27.20 -12.71
CA PHE A 164 1.16 26.79 -13.73
C PHE A 164 1.59 25.33 -13.62
N GLY A 165 1.72 24.80 -12.39
CA GLY A 165 2.19 23.44 -12.17
C GLY A 165 1.10 22.37 -12.25
N ARG A 166 -0.18 22.75 -12.16
CA ARG A 166 -1.31 21.80 -12.29
C ARG A 166 -2.27 22.21 -13.40
N THR A 167 -3.00 23.30 -13.20
CA THR A 167 -4.10 23.72 -14.08
C THR A 167 -3.65 23.90 -15.53
N TYR A 168 -2.59 24.67 -15.76
CA TYR A 168 -2.04 24.86 -17.09
C TYR A 168 -1.45 23.57 -17.67
N GLN A 169 -0.76 22.78 -16.86
CA GLN A 169 -0.19 21.51 -17.31
C GLN A 169 -1.29 20.52 -17.75
N MET A 170 -2.39 20.43 -17.01
CA MET A 170 -3.56 19.61 -17.38
C MET A 170 -4.21 20.07 -18.69
N ILE A 171 -4.22 21.39 -18.96
CA ILE A 171 -4.68 21.92 -20.26
C ILE A 171 -3.74 21.47 -21.38
N LEU A 172 -2.42 21.56 -21.18
CA LEU A 172 -1.44 21.14 -22.19
C LEU A 172 -1.47 19.62 -22.43
N ASP A 173 -1.59 18.83 -21.36
CA ASP A 173 -1.60 17.38 -21.45
C ASP A 173 -2.81 16.87 -22.24
N ARG A 174 -3.97 17.52 -22.07
CA ARG A 174 -5.20 17.19 -22.81
C ARG A 174 -5.05 17.33 -24.33
N GLU A 175 -4.15 18.19 -24.81
CA GLU A 175 -3.96 18.42 -26.24
C GLU A 175 -2.95 17.44 -26.88
N LYS A 176 -2.41 16.48 -26.12
CA LYS A 176 -1.54 15.43 -26.65
C LYS A 176 -2.34 14.37 -27.40
N GLU A 177 -1.76 13.78 -28.45
CA GLU A 177 -2.44 12.79 -29.32
C GLU A 177 -2.78 11.48 -28.57
N ASP A 178 -2.00 11.14 -27.54
CA ASP A 178 -2.11 9.94 -26.71
C ASP A 178 -2.75 10.21 -25.34
N PHE A 179 -3.45 11.34 -25.19
CA PHE A 179 -4.05 11.72 -23.93
C PHE A 179 -5.29 10.87 -23.60
N GLU A 180 -5.23 10.17 -22.46
CA GLU A 180 -6.36 9.49 -21.87
C GLU A 180 -6.86 10.26 -20.62
N PRO A 181 -8.13 10.70 -20.59
CA PRO A 181 -8.69 11.41 -19.45
C PRO A 181 -8.96 10.43 -18.29
N GLY A 182 -8.96 10.93 -17.05
CA GLY A 182 -9.15 10.07 -15.88
C GLY A 182 -8.68 10.67 -14.56
N ILE A 183 -8.34 9.78 -13.62
CA ILE A 183 -7.84 10.15 -12.29
C ILE A 183 -6.97 9.01 -11.78
N THR A 184 -5.93 9.34 -11.01
CA THR A 184 -5.17 8.32 -10.26
C THR A 184 -6.15 7.48 -9.44
N SER A 185 -6.09 6.14 -9.56
CA SER A 185 -6.93 5.25 -8.79
C SER A 185 -6.67 5.39 -7.28
N PHE A 186 -7.66 5.11 -6.45
CA PHE A 186 -7.48 5.13 -5.00
C PHE A 186 -6.60 3.99 -4.49
N ASP A 187 -6.45 2.90 -5.26
CA ASP A 187 -5.47 1.86 -4.95
C ASP A 187 -4.04 2.42 -5.00
N GLU A 188 -3.72 3.16 -6.06
CA GLU A 188 -2.39 3.75 -6.28
C GLU A 188 -2.15 5.02 -5.45
N TYR A 189 -3.21 5.78 -5.14
CA TYR A 189 -3.06 7.03 -4.41
C TYR A 189 -2.34 6.83 -3.06
N SER A 190 -1.20 7.50 -2.90
CA SER A 190 -0.31 7.44 -1.73
C SER A 190 0.36 6.09 -1.44
N ARG A 191 0.16 5.07 -2.28
CA ARG A 191 0.81 3.75 -2.09
C ARG A 191 2.32 3.84 -2.34
N TRP A 192 3.12 3.25 -1.45
CA TRP A 192 4.59 3.38 -1.48
C TRP A 192 5.34 2.05 -1.63
N GLN A 193 4.64 0.90 -1.57
CA GLN A 193 5.20 -0.46 -1.62
C GLN A 193 6.31 -0.65 -2.68
N HIS A 194 6.12 -0.15 -3.90
CA HIS A 194 7.03 -0.40 -5.04
C HIS A 194 8.38 0.36 -4.98
N ARG A 195 8.61 1.20 -3.96
CA ARG A 195 9.80 2.08 -3.86
C ARG A 195 10.77 1.67 -2.77
N VAL A 196 10.51 0.56 -2.09
CA VAL A 196 11.17 0.18 -0.85
C VAL A 196 11.46 -1.31 -0.85
N THR A 197 12.40 -1.70 -0.02
CA THR A 197 12.72 -3.09 0.31
C THR A 197 12.37 -3.37 1.77
N PHE A 198 12.26 -4.64 2.13
CA PHE A 198 11.90 -5.08 3.48
C PHE A 198 13.05 -5.86 4.11
N GLY A 199 12.88 -6.35 5.35
CA GLY A 199 13.88 -7.20 6.00
C GLY A 199 14.79 -6.50 7.02
N ILE A 200 15.55 -7.29 7.77
CA ILE A 200 16.50 -6.84 8.80
C ILE A 200 17.56 -5.91 8.21
N ASN A 201 18.08 -6.18 7.00
CA ASN A 201 19.11 -5.32 6.42
C ASN A 201 18.56 -3.94 6.04
N THR A 202 17.27 -3.83 5.76
CA THR A 202 16.59 -2.56 5.51
C THR A 202 16.25 -1.84 6.82
N VAL A 203 15.65 -2.54 7.80
CA VAL A 203 15.14 -1.96 9.05
C VAL A 203 16.26 -1.59 10.03
N ALA A 204 17.27 -2.44 10.14
CA ALA A 204 18.39 -2.30 11.07
C ALA A 204 19.68 -2.87 10.47
N PRO A 205 20.29 -2.20 9.46
CA PRO A 205 21.51 -2.66 8.78
C PRO A 205 22.70 -2.88 9.72
N GLU A 206 22.75 -2.14 10.84
CA GLU A 206 23.79 -2.28 11.87
C GLU A 206 23.39 -3.23 13.02
N GLY A 207 22.28 -3.94 12.85
CA GLY A 207 21.66 -4.78 13.85
C GLY A 207 20.85 -4.02 14.92
N ILE A 208 20.00 -4.76 15.59
CA ILE A 208 19.26 -4.39 16.78
C ILE A 208 20.18 -4.43 17.99
N THR A 209 20.37 -3.26 18.62
CA THR A 209 21.06 -3.15 19.92
C THR A 209 20.06 -3.09 21.06
N VAL A 210 20.35 -3.78 22.16
CA VAL A 210 19.56 -3.76 23.39
C VAL A 210 20.31 -3.00 24.48
N LYS A 211 19.62 -2.06 25.13
CA LYS A 211 20.16 -1.23 26.22
C LYS A 211 19.29 -1.40 27.46
N GLU A 212 19.93 -1.63 28.60
CA GLU A 212 19.25 -1.58 29.89
C GLU A 212 18.97 -0.13 30.28
N LYS A 213 17.71 0.15 30.57
CA LYS A 213 17.24 1.47 31.01
C LYS A 213 16.01 1.30 31.89
N ASP A 214 15.94 2.08 32.96
CA ASP A 214 14.75 2.15 33.81
C ASP A 214 13.54 2.58 32.98
N GLN A 215 12.44 1.86 33.16
CA GLN A 215 11.19 2.12 32.45
C GLN A 215 10.33 3.11 33.24
N VAL A 216 9.84 4.15 32.56
CA VAL A 216 8.85 5.07 33.11
C VAL A 216 7.45 4.55 32.86
N HIS A 217 6.59 4.76 33.84
CA HIS A 217 5.16 4.46 33.76
C HIS A 217 4.36 5.69 33.29
N LEU A 218 3.12 5.46 32.89
CA LEU A 218 2.17 6.48 32.50
C LEU A 218 1.79 7.34 33.71
N SER A 219 1.96 8.66 33.61
CA SER A 219 1.57 9.59 34.68
C SER A 219 0.10 10.01 34.59
N GLU A 220 -0.41 10.65 35.64
CA GLU A 220 -1.75 11.24 35.58
C GLU A 220 -1.82 12.41 34.57
N GLU A 221 -0.75 13.20 34.42
CA GLU A 221 -0.70 14.24 33.38
C GLU A 221 -0.75 13.63 31.97
N ASP A 222 -0.06 12.50 31.74
CA ASP A 222 -0.14 11.78 30.47
C ASP A 222 -1.59 11.31 30.21
N LYS A 223 -2.28 10.78 31.23
CA LYS A 223 -3.69 10.36 31.12
C LYS A 223 -4.63 11.52 30.81
N GLU A 224 -4.40 12.70 31.36
CA GLU A 224 -5.21 13.90 31.04
C GLU A 224 -5.04 14.31 29.58
N VAL A 225 -3.80 14.29 29.06
CA VAL A 225 -3.49 14.57 27.65
C VAL A 225 -4.16 13.54 26.74
N ILE A 226 -3.96 12.25 27.03
CA ILE A 226 -4.56 11.14 26.30
C ILE A 226 -6.08 11.26 26.29
N LYS A 227 -6.71 11.41 27.48
CA LYS A 227 -8.16 11.47 27.62
C LYS A 227 -8.75 12.55 26.73
N LYS A 228 -8.23 13.78 26.83
CA LYS A 228 -8.73 14.91 26.04
C LYS A 228 -8.56 14.67 24.53
N ASN A 229 -7.45 14.07 24.11
CA ASN A 229 -7.19 13.78 22.71
C ASN A 229 -8.16 12.69 22.18
N ILE A 230 -8.31 11.58 22.90
CA ILE A 230 -9.19 10.47 22.50
C ILE A 230 -10.66 10.90 22.46
N GLU A 231 -11.14 11.62 23.48
CA GLU A 231 -12.52 12.12 23.53
C GLU A 231 -12.85 13.03 22.33
N LEU A 232 -11.93 13.94 21.95
CA LEU A 232 -12.19 14.90 20.87
C LEU A 232 -11.91 14.36 19.46
N ASN A 233 -10.89 13.51 19.34
CA ASN A 233 -10.30 13.13 18.05
C ASN A 233 -10.46 11.66 17.68
N VAL A 234 -11.05 10.83 18.54
CA VAL A 234 -11.25 9.40 18.24
C VAL A 234 -12.70 9.01 18.48
N THR A 235 -13.25 9.26 19.67
CA THR A 235 -14.58 8.76 20.06
C THR A 235 -15.70 9.77 19.81
N GLY A 236 -15.47 11.07 20.02
CA GLY A 236 -16.54 12.07 19.94
C GLY A 236 -17.24 12.17 18.58
N VAL A 237 -16.51 12.00 17.48
CA VAL A 237 -17.14 11.96 16.14
C VAL A 237 -17.98 10.70 15.94
N ALA A 238 -17.59 9.56 16.51
CA ALA A 238 -18.36 8.33 16.39
C ALA A 238 -19.68 8.44 17.15
N ASP A 239 -19.69 9.06 18.32
CA ASP A 239 -20.91 9.29 19.12
C ASP A 239 -21.93 10.20 18.43
N GLU A 240 -21.45 11.19 17.64
CA GLU A 240 -22.31 12.07 16.85
C GLU A 240 -22.99 11.33 15.67
N TYR A 241 -22.43 10.20 15.22
CA TYR A 241 -22.88 9.44 14.05
C TYR A 241 -23.10 7.94 14.39
N PRO A 242 -24.09 7.60 15.23
CA PRO A 242 -24.31 6.23 15.71
C PRO A 242 -24.75 5.22 14.63
N ASN A 243 -25.09 5.69 13.42
CA ASN A 243 -25.47 4.85 12.28
C ASN A 243 -24.29 4.56 11.32
N VAL A 244 -23.07 4.91 11.74
CA VAL A 244 -21.83 4.69 10.99
C VAL A 244 -20.95 3.78 11.83
N ASP A 245 -20.42 2.73 11.20
CA ASP A 245 -19.51 1.79 11.83
C ASP A 245 -18.06 2.25 11.64
N PHE A 246 -17.35 2.42 12.76
CA PHE A 246 -15.97 2.89 12.80
C PHE A 246 -15.05 1.70 13.08
N TYR A 247 -14.38 1.20 12.05
CA TYR A 247 -13.37 0.14 12.15
C TYR A 247 -12.02 0.75 12.46
N TYR A 248 -11.63 0.71 13.73
CA TYR A 248 -10.37 1.26 14.21
C TYR A 248 -9.38 0.15 14.51
N TYR A 249 -8.10 0.36 14.20
CA TYR A 249 -7.07 -0.60 14.60
C TYR A 249 -5.78 0.11 15.00
N TYR A 250 -5.06 -0.45 15.97
CA TYR A 250 -3.70 -0.01 16.27
C TYR A 250 -2.72 -0.53 15.21
N SER A 251 -1.86 0.36 14.71
CA SER A 251 -0.77 -0.02 13.78
C SER A 251 0.11 -1.12 14.40
N PRO A 252 0.22 -2.33 13.78
CA PRO A 252 1.14 -3.36 14.25
C PRO A 252 2.58 -2.97 13.93
N TYR A 253 3.21 -2.22 14.83
CA TYR A 253 4.62 -1.85 14.68
C TYR A 253 5.54 -3.04 14.87
N SER A 254 6.69 -3.00 14.18
CA SER A 254 7.67 -4.07 14.29
C SER A 254 8.35 -4.06 15.64
N VAL A 255 8.92 -5.19 16.01
CA VAL A 255 9.68 -5.39 17.24
C VAL A 255 10.86 -4.41 17.37
N ALA A 256 11.32 -3.82 16.26
CA ALA A 256 12.33 -2.76 16.27
C ALA A 256 11.83 -1.44 16.86
N GLU A 257 10.55 -1.06 16.68
CA GLU A 257 9.96 0.11 17.35
C GLU A 257 9.72 -0.18 18.83
N TRP A 258 9.24 -1.38 19.17
CA TRP A 258 9.12 -1.82 20.56
C TRP A 258 10.46 -1.78 21.31
N ASN A 259 11.54 -2.25 20.66
CA ASN A 259 12.90 -2.14 21.20
C ASN A 259 13.35 -0.69 21.38
N LYS A 260 12.99 0.20 20.45
CA LYS A 260 13.31 1.63 20.58
C LYS A 260 12.62 2.23 21.80
N TRP A 261 11.36 1.90 22.07
CA TRP A 261 10.69 2.33 23.31
C TRP A 261 11.37 1.76 24.55
N ARG A 262 11.71 0.47 24.56
CA ARG A 262 12.47 -0.18 25.64
C ARG A 262 13.78 0.54 25.92
N ASN A 263 14.60 0.73 24.89
CA ASN A 263 15.90 1.40 24.98
C ASN A 263 15.78 2.87 25.39
N SER A 264 14.66 3.51 25.08
CA SER A 264 14.38 4.88 25.51
C SER A 264 13.77 4.96 26.91
N GLY A 265 13.41 3.84 27.53
CA GLY A 265 12.83 3.77 28.87
C GLY A 265 11.33 4.04 28.90
N THR A 266 10.63 3.98 27.77
CA THR A 266 9.20 4.35 27.67
C THR A 266 8.29 3.19 27.29
N LEU A 267 8.79 1.95 27.25
CA LEU A 267 7.99 0.79 26.84
C LEU A 267 6.75 0.64 27.72
N TYR A 268 6.92 0.69 29.05
CA TYR A 268 5.82 0.51 30.00
C TYR A 268 4.78 1.61 29.84
N LYS A 269 5.22 2.88 29.74
CA LYS A 269 4.34 4.02 29.43
C LYS A 269 3.50 3.80 28.16
N MET A 270 4.09 3.28 27.08
CA MET A 270 3.37 3.07 25.82
C MET A 270 2.32 1.96 25.94
N LEU A 271 2.66 0.83 26.58
CA LEU A 271 1.73 -0.27 26.83
C LEU A 271 0.58 0.16 27.76
N GLU A 272 0.87 0.94 28.80
CA GLU A 272 -0.13 1.50 29.70
C GLU A 272 -1.03 2.54 29.02
N ALA A 273 -0.47 3.35 28.11
CA ALA A 273 -1.24 4.26 27.28
C ALA A 273 -2.21 3.50 26.39
N GLU A 274 -1.80 2.41 25.75
CA GLU A 274 -2.67 1.56 24.94
C GLU A 274 -3.83 0.98 25.75
N MET A 275 -3.55 0.45 26.95
CA MET A 275 -4.57 -0.05 27.87
C MET A 275 -5.60 1.03 28.21
N TYR A 276 -5.12 2.23 28.58
CA TYR A 276 -6.00 3.34 28.96
C TYR A 276 -6.83 3.85 27.77
N ILE A 277 -6.23 3.97 26.58
CA ILE A 277 -6.94 4.36 25.35
C ILE A 277 -8.00 3.33 24.98
N THR A 278 -7.67 2.05 25.05
CA THR A 278 -8.59 0.95 24.78
C THR A 278 -9.78 0.99 25.73
N GLU A 279 -9.55 1.17 27.04
CA GLU A 279 -10.62 1.28 28.04
C GLU A 279 -11.58 2.45 27.77
N MET A 280 -11.10 3.54 27.17
CA MET A 280 -11.94 4.67 26.76
C MET A 280 -12.72 4.42 25.47
N ILE A 281 -12.19 3.63 24.52
CA ILE A 281 -12.82 3.40 23.20
C ILE A 281 -13.91 2.31 23.27
N ILE A 282 -13.67 1.21 24.00
CA ILE A 282 -14.54 0.02 24.05
C ILE A 282 -16.03 0.31 24.41
N PRO A 283 -16.36 1.30 25.26
CA PRO A 283 -17.76 1.61 25.56
C PRO A 283 -18.58 2.11 24.35
N HIS A 284 -17.94 2.65 23.31
CA HIS A 284 -18.58 3.24 22.14
C HIS A 284 -19.00 2.16 21.14
N LYS A 285 -20.30 1.85 21.07
CA LYS A 285 -20.82 0.62 20.43
C LYS A 285 -20.71 0.57 18.90
N ASN A 286 -20.59 1.72 18.24
CA ASN A 286 -20.34 1.82 16.81
C ASN A 286 -18.85 1.95 16.48
N ILE A 287 -17.95 1.75 17.46
CA ILE A 287 -16.52 1.60 17.22
C ILE A 287 -16.14 0.13 17.39
N HIS A 288 -15.57 -0.44 16.34
CA HIS A 288 -14.95 -1.76 16.35
C HIS A 288 -13.44 -1.59 16.41
N LEU A 289 -12.87 -1.71 17.62
CA LEU A 289 -11.43 -1.56 17.84
C LEU A 289 -10.71 -2.90 17.69
N PHE A 290 -9.61 -2.93 16.94
CA PHE A 290 -8.78 -4.09 16.70
C PHE A 290 -7.34 -3.84 17.13
N SER A 291 -6.65 -4.89 17.58
CA SER A 291 -5.20 -4.88 17.76
C SER A 291 -4.60 -6.15 17.19
N PHE A 292 -3.51 -5.97 16.46
CA PHE A 292 -2.74 -7.05 15.85
C PHE A 292 -1.34 -7.15 16.46
N ASN A 293 -1.06 -6.45 17.56
CA ASN A 293 0.24 -6.51 18.24
C ASN A 293 0.57 -7.92 18.75
N ASN A 294 -0.46 -8.72 19.07
CA ASN A 294 -0.30 -10.14 19.43
C ASN A 294 -0.06 -11.09 18.24
N ARG A 295 -0.06 -10.60 16.99
CA ARG A 295 0.44 -11.36 15.84
C ARG A 295 1.95 -11.31 15.81
N THR A 296 2.57 -11.97 16.79
CA THR A 296 4.03 -11.97 17.00
C THR A 296 4.78 -12.72 15.92
N ASP A 297 4.11 -13.60 15.19
CA ASP A 297 4.57 -14.15 13.91
C ASP A 297 4.83 -13.06 12.86
N ILE A 298 4.09 -11.96 12.91
CA ILE A 298 4.26 -10.82 11.99
C ILE A 298 5.11 -9.73 12.63
N THR A 299 4.77 -9.27 13.83
CA THR A 299 5.42 -8.10 14.44
C THR A 299 6.88 -8.34 14.78
N THR A 300 7.32 -9.61 14.87
CA THR A 300 8.72 -9.93 15.09
C THR A 300 9.50 -10.27 13.82
N ASP A 301 8.86 -10.53 12.68
CA ASP A 301 9.52 -10.79 11.40
C ASP A 301 9.74 -9.48 10.61
N LEU A 302 10.98 -9.06 10.47
CA LEU A 302 11.33 -7.82 9.78
C LEU A 302 11.18 -7.91 8.26
N ASN A 303 11.01 -9.11 7.69
CA ASN A 303 10.65 -9.29 6.27
C ASN A 303 9.30 -8.65 5.91
N HIS A 304 8.48 -8.27 6.89
CA HIS A 304 7.24 -7.54 6.67
C HIS A 304 7.37 -6.01 6.76
N TYR A 305 8.56 -5.48 7.05
CA TYR A 305 8.73 -4.06 7.38
C TYR A 305 9.86 -3.37 6.60
N LYS A 306 9.59 -2.14 6.13
CA LYS A 306 10.61 -1.29 5.48
C LYS A 306 11.38 -0.40 6.47
N ASP A 307 10.81 -0.20 7.65
CA ASP A 307 11.40 0.51 8.77
C ASP A 307 10.75 0.01 10.06
N ARG A 308 11.01 0.66 11.20
CA ARG A 308 10.52 0.21 12.50
C ARG A 308 8.99 0.17 12.63
N THR A 309 8.28 0.88 11.76
CA THR A 309 6.85 1.09 11.87
C THR A 309 6.07 0.57 10.66
N HIS A 310 6.55 0.84 9.44
CA HIS A 310 5.77 0.65 8.23
C HIS A 310 5.79 -0.80 7.72
N TYR A 311 4.64 -1.45 7.80
CA TYR A 311 4.40 -2.80 7.28
C TYR A 311 4.04 -2.80 5.78
N ALA A 312 4.35 -3.91 5.12
CA ALA A 312 4.11 -4.12 3.71
C ALA A 312 2.62 -4.22 3.34
N SER A 313 2.33 -4.11 2.04
CA SER A 313 0.96 -4.13 1.53
C SER A 313 0.19 -5.42 1.82
N TRP A 314 0.83 -6.59 1.83
CA TRP A 314 0.15 -7.85 2.20
C TRP A 314 -0.34 -7.87 3.66
N ILE A 315 0.35 -7.16 4.57
CA ILE A 315 -0.13 -6.96 5.94
C ILE A 315 -1.35 -6.02 5.96
N SER A 316 -1.40 -5.02 5.08
CA SER A 316 -2.59 -4.16 4.95
C SER A 316 -3.81 -4.97 4.50
N SER A 317 -3.63 -5.87 3.52
CA SER A 317 -4.68 -6.79 3.03
C SER A 317 -5.17 -7.73 4.13
N LEU A 318 -4.27 -8.31 4.91
CA LEU A 318 -4.64 -9.15 6.06
C LEU A 318 -5.39 -8.37 7.14
N ILE A 319 -4.99 -7.14 7.45
CA ILE A 319 -5.70 -6.28 8.41
C ILE A 319 -7.15 -6.06 7.95
N LEU A 320 -7.38 -5.76 6.67
CA LEU A 320 -8.74 -5.63 6.12
C LEU A 320 -9.54 -6.93 6.31
N LYS A 321 -8.94 -8.08 5.96
CA LYS A 321 -9.56 -9.39 6.11
C LYS A 321 -9.90 -9.71 7.57
N TRP A 322 -8.96 -9.51 8.48
CA TRP A 322 -9.14 -9.77 9.91
C TRP A 322 -10.20 -8.87 10.52
N MET A 323 -10.21 -7.58 10.17
CA MET A 323 -11.24 -6.66 10.64
C MET A 323 -12.64 -7.09 10.19
N HIS A 324 -12.79 -7.46 8.91
CA HIS A 324 -14.05 -7.99 8.38
C HIS A 324 -14.49 -9.27 9.12
N ASP A 325 -13.56 -10.19 9.36
CA ASP A 325 -13.84 -11.46 10.02
C ASP A 325 -14.00 -11.36 11.55
N GLY A 326 -13.78 -10.18 12.14
CA GLY A 326 -13.78 -9.98 13.60
C GLY A 326 -12.52 -10.52 14.32
N GLN A 327 -11.51 -10.94 13.57
CA GLN A 327 -10.25 -11.43 14.13
C GLN A 327 -9.43 -10.27 14.71
N GLY A 328 -8.90 -10.44 15.93
CA GLY A 328 -8.15 -9.37 16.61
C GLY A 328 -9.03 -8.29 17.27
N GLN A 329 -10.37 -8.36 17.17
CA GLN A 329 -11.25 -7.36 17.78
C GLN A 329 -11.14 -7.35 19.31
N LEU A 330 -10.89 -6.17 19.86
CA LEU A 330 -10.89 -5.91 21.29
C LEU A 330 -12.33 -5.65 21.74
N THR A 331 -12.75 -6.32 22.81
CA THR A 331 -14.08 -6.24 23.39
C THR A 331 -13.98 -6.10 24.90
N GLU A 332 -15.05 -5.67 25.56
CA GLU A 332 -15.13 -5.58 27.03
C GLU A 332 -14.72 -6.88 27.73
N GLU A 333 -15.00 -8.03 27.10
CA GLU A 333 -14.72 -9.36 27.64
C GLU A 333 -13.25 -9.78 27.48
N ASN A 334 -12.54 -9.30 26.45
CA ASN A 334 -11.25 -9.86 26.07
C ASN A 334 -10.05 -8.89 26.17
N TYR A 335 -10.28 -7.57 26.18
CA TYR A 335 -9.19 -6.62 25.94
C TYR A 335 -8.13 -6.65 27.03
N ARG A 336 -8.54 -6.81 28.30
CA ARG A 336 -7.61 -6.83 29.45
C ARG A 336 -6.63 -7.98 29.36
N GLU A 337 -7.11 -9.16 28.97
CA GLU A 337 -6.27 -10.35 28.84
C GLU A 337 -5.34 -10.25 27.62
N ARG A 338 -5.86 -9.78 26.47
CA ARG A 338 -5.05 -9.60 25.26
C ARG A 338 -3.92 -8.59 25.44
N LEU A 339 -4.21 -7.43 26.04
CA LEU A 339 -3.20 -6.41 26.30
C LEU A 339 -2.21 -6.83 27.39
N LYS A 340 -2.62 -7.70 28.31
CA LYS A 340 -1.71 -8.31 29.28
C LYS A 340 -0.73 -9.28 28.61
N GLN A 341 -1.21 -10.13 27.70
CA GLN A 341 -0.35 -11.03 26.92
C GLN A 341 0.68 -10.25 26.10
N GLU A 342 0.23 -9.17 25.46
CA GLU A 342 1.08 -8.24 24.75
C GLU A 342 2.15 -7.61 25.65
N TYR A 343 1.73 -7.10 26.81
CA TYR A 343 2.63 -6.54 27.81
C TYR A 343 3.69 -7.57 28.24
N GLU A 344 3.28 -8.78 28.62
CA GLU A 344 4.20 -9.84 29.03
C GLU A 344 5.18 -10.20 27.91
N PHE A 345 4.69 -10.30 26.67
CA PHE A 345 5.53 -10.60 25.50
C PHE A 345 6.60 -9.52 25.29
N TYR A 346 6.21 -8.26 25.06
CA TYR A 346 7.17 -7.22 24.68
C TYR A 346 8.09 -6.79 25.83
N THR A 347 7.70 -7.02 27.09
CA THR A 347 8.60 -6.73 28.23
C THR A 347 9.64 -7.82 28.48
N THR A 348 9.41 -9.04 27.98
CA THR A 348 10.31 -10.20 28.18
C THR A 348 10.97 -10.72 26.90
N PHE A 349 10.57 -10.21 25.73
CA PHE A 349 11.08 -10.62 24.43
C PHE A 349 12.60 -10.45 24.29
N ASP A 350 13.25 -11.43 23.64
CA ASP A 350 14.67 -11.34 23.28
C ASP A 350 14.86 -10.50 22.01
N TYR A 351 14.96 -9.19 22.20
CA TYR A 351 15.19 -8.23 21.12
C TYR A 351 16.51 -8.44 20.38
N ALA A 352 17.54 -8.99 21.03
CA ALA A 352 18.82 -9.24 20.37
C ALA A 352 18.75 -10.44 19.41
N GLY A 353 17.85 -11.39 19.66
CA GLY A 353 17.61 -12.55 18.81
C GLY A 353 17.13 -12.20 17.39
N VAL A 354 16.54 -11.03 17.20
CA VAL A 354 16.09 -10.51 15.89
C VAL A 354 17.25 -10.38 14.89
N ASN A 355 18.48 -10.18 15.37
CA ASN A 355 19.67 -10.08 14.52
C ASN A 355 19.99 -11.34 13.72
N GLY A 356 19.40 -12.49 14.09
CA GLY A 356 19.59 -13.75 13.38
C GLY A 356 18.64 -13.98 12.21
N GLN A 357 17.77 -13.02 11.89
CA GLN A 357 16.87 -13.14 10.74
C GLN A 357 17.62 -13.08 9.42
N GLU A 358 17.12 -13.82 8.45
CA GLU A 358 17.56 -13.76 7.06
C GLU A 358 16.50 -13.02 6.25
N ASP A 359 16.95 -12.12 5.38
CA ASP A 359 16.06 -11.45 4.45
C ASP A 359 15.68 -12.41 3.33
N TYR A 360 14.42 -12.35 2.91
CA TYR A 360 14.03 -13.02 1.68
C TYR A 360 14.69 -12.36 0.47
N GLU A 361 15.03 -13.18 -0.51
CA GLU A 361 15.66 -12.69 -1.74
C GLU A 361 14.70 -11.83 -2.58
N ASP A 362 13.41 -12.18 -2.56
CA ASP A 362 12.33 -11.39 -3.15
C ASP A 362 11.28 -11.10 -2.07
N ASP A 363 11.12 -9.83 -1.69
CA ASP A 363 10.27 -9.38 -0.58
C ASP A 363 8.83 -9.92 -0.66
N TYR A 364 8.28 -10.08 -1.87
CA TYR A 364 6.90 -10.56 -2.04
C TYR A 364 6.73 -12.03 -1.64
N TYR A 365 7.82 -12.78 -1.46
CA TYR A 365 7.74 -14.13 -0.91
C TYR A 365 7.14 -14.13 0.51
N ALA A 366 7.40 -13.10 1.31
CA ALA A 366 6.76 -12.92 2.61
C ALA A 366 5.23 -12.83 2.50
N GLY A 367 4.72 -12.15 1.47
CA GLY A 367 3.30 -12.08 1.15
C GLY A 367 2.75 -13.43 0.67
N ALA A 368 3.49 -14.14 -0.19
CA ALA A 368 3.13 -15.46 -0.68
C ALA A 368 2.93 -16.47 0.47
N LEU A 369 3.83 -16.46 1.46
CA LEU A 369 3.74 -17.32 2.65
C LEU A 369 2.48 -17.08 3.49
N LEU A 370 1.94 -15.86 3.45
CA LEU A 370 0.72 -15.47 4.16
C LEU A 370 -0.54 -15.58 3.28
N ASN A 371 -0.42 -15.94 2.00
CA ASN A 371 -1.55 -15.91 1.08
C ASN A 371 -2.67 -16.87 1.48
N GLN A 372 -2.32 -18.06 1.96
CA GLN A 372 -3.31 -19.02 2.46
C GLN A 372 -4.14 -18.44 3.61
N GLU A 373 -3.57 -17.59 4.46
CA GLU A 373 -4.33 -16.94 5.52
C GLU A 373 -5.28 -15.87 4.96
N LEU A 374 -4.83 -15.12 3.96
CA LEU A 374 -5.61 -14.08 3.30
C LEU A 374 -6.81 -14.66 2.51
N THR A 375 -6.56 -15.70 1.70
CA THR A 375 -7.53 -16.20 0.71
C THR A 375 -8.14 -17.56 1.07
N GLY A 376 -7.49 -18.31 1.95
CA GLY A 376 -7.82 -19.72 2.22
C GLY A 376 -7.25 -20.71 1.21
N ALA A 377 -6.64 -20.23 0.12
CA ALA A 377 -6.05 -21.07 -0.92
C ALA A 377 -4.77 -21.73 -0.43
N ARG A 378 -4.69 -23.06 -0.56
CA ARG A 378 -3.42 -23.76 -0.29
C ARG A 378 -2.53 -23.65 -1.52
N ALA A 379 -1.24 -23.41 -1.27
CA ALA A 379 -0.23 -23.35 -2.32
C ALA A 379 -0.33 -24.58 -3.25
N LEU A 380 -0.36 -24.29 -4.55
CA LEU A 380 -0.44 -25.26 -5.63
C LEU A 380 0.98 -25.54 -6.14
N ASP A 381 1.45 -26.76 -5.93
CA ASP A 381 2.69 -27.25 -6.56
C ASP A 381 2.43 -27.52 -8.04
N VAL A 382 2.93 -26.63 -8.90
CA VAL A 382 2.65 -26.66 -10.34
C VAL A 382 3.17 -27.93 -11.00
N LEU A 383 4.27 -28.51 -10.50
CA LEU A 383 4.91 -29.66 -11.16
C LEU A 383 4.35 -31.01 -10.70
N HIS A 384 3.61 -31.05 -9.58
CA HIS A 384 3.05 -32.28 -9.03
C HIS A 384 1.53 -32.33 -9.02
N ASP A 385 0.85 -31.18 -8.94
CA ASP A 385 -0.61 -31.13 -8.88
C ASP A 385 -1.25 -31.20 -10.27
N LYS A 386 -2.22 -32.10 -10.42
CA LYS A 386 -2.96 -32.30 -11.67
C LYS A 386 -3.88 -31.13 -12.03
N LYS A 387 -4.13 -30.20 -11.09
CA LYS A 387 -4.88 -28.97 -11.34
C LYS A 387 -4.13 -28.03 -12.29
N ALA A 388 -2.80 -28.05 -12.29
CA ALA A 388 -2.02 -27.30 -13.25
C ALA A 388 -1.90 -28.13 -14.55
N ASP A 389 -2.57 -27.67 -15.61
CA ASP A 389 -2.38 -28.25 -16.95
C ASP A 389 -1.04 -27.76 -17.52
N VAL A 390 0.04 -28.47 -17.18
CA VAL A 390 1.41 -28.10 -17.55
C VAL A 390 1.79 -28.70 -18.90
N ALA A 391 2.08 -27.83 -19.86
CA ALA A 391 2.74 -28.15 -21.11
C ALA A 391 4.23 -27.82 -21.03
N VAL A 392 5.09 -28.77 -21.39
CA VAL A 392 6.54 -28.58 -21.48
C VAL A 392 6.98 -28.66 -22.94
N SER A 393 7.79 -27.70 -23.38
CA SER A 393 8.30 -27.60 -24.76
C SER A 393 9.74 -27.13 -24.74
N GLY A 394 10.61 -27.72 -25.59
CA GLY A 394 12.04 -27.38 -25.62
C GLY A 394 12.80 -27.63 -24.30
N ALA A 395 12.18 -28.35 -23.36
CA ALA A 395 12.71 -28.58 -22.02
C ALA A 395 12.43 -30.02 -21.57
N ASN A 396 13.18 -30.48 -20.56
CA ASN A 396 13.04 -31.82 -20.00
C ASN A 396 12.96 -31.77 -18.49
N TYR A 397 12.24 -32.74 -17.91
CA TYR A 397 12.28 -32.99 -16.47
C TYR A 397 13.61 -33.64 -16.09
N ARG A 398 14.24 -33.08 -15.06
CA ARG A 398 15.34 -33.70 -14.30
C ARG A 398 14.92 -33.75 -12.84
N TYR A 399 15.46 -34.69 -12.07
CA TYR A 399 15.28 -34.71 -10.63
C TYR A 399 16.60 -34.31 -9.97
N ASP A 400 16.53 -33.42 -8.98
CA ASP A 400 17.69 -33.05 -8.17
C ASP A 400 18.06 -34.16 -7.17
N ASP A 401 19.12 -33.93 -6.39
CA ASP A 401 19.61 -34.89 -5.39
C ASP A 401 18.59 -35.18 -4.27
N LYS A 402 17.59 -34.31 -4.10
CA LYS A 402 16.48 -34.46 -3.15
C LYS A 402 15.23 -35.05 -3.81
N ASN A 403 15.35 -35.51 -5.06
CA ASN A 403 14.27 -36.05 -5.87
C ASN A 403 13.13 -35.05 -6.15
N GLN A 404 13.45 -33.75 -6.22
CA GLN A 404 12.54 -32.69 -6.63
C GLN A 404 12.64 -32.45 -8.14
N PRO A 405 11.52 -32.23 -8.84
CA PRO A 405 11.52 -31.98 -10.27
C PRO A 405 12.13 -30.60 -10.59
N VAL A 406 12.94 -30.58 -11.63
CA VAL A 406 13.61 -29.42 -12.21
C VAL A 406 13.33 -29.42 -13.70
N ILE A 407 12.87 -28.29 -14.23
CA ILE A 407 12.65 -28.10 -15.67
C ILE A 407 13.92 -27.54 -16.27
N VAL A 408 14.59 -28.35 -17.10
CA VAL A 408 15.82 -27.99 -17.78
C VAL A 408 15.51 -27.48 -19.19
N CYS A 409 15.69 -26.18 -19.39
CA CYS A 409 15.44 -25.50 -20.65
C CYS A 409 16.75 -25.39 -21.42
N ARG A 410 16.81 -25.92 -22.65
CA ARG A 410 18.03 -25.86 -23.46
C ARG A 410 17.75 -25.41 -24.89
N GLY A 411 18.56 -24.45 -25.35
CA GLY A 411 18.56 -23.95 -26.72
C GLY A 411 18.12 -22.49 -26.83
N ALA A 412 17.71 -22.12 -28.04
CA ALA A 412 17.34 -20.78 -28.43
C ALA A 412 16.02 -20.79 -29.22
N LEU A 413 15.19 -19.77 -29.03
CA LEU A 413 13.94 -19.62 -29.77
C LEU A 413 14.23 -19.40 -31.26
N SER A 414 13.28 -19.80 -32.12
CA SER A 414 13.33 -19.53 -33.56
C SER A 414 13.01 -18.07 -33.93
N ARG A 415 12.79 -17.22 -32.93
CA ARG A 415 12.44 -15.80 -33.08
C ARG A 415 13.61 -15.00 -33.65
N GLU A 416 13.38 -14.24 -34.72
CA GLU A 416 14.41 -13.35 -35.26
C GLU A 416 14.76 -12.21 -34.27
N SER A 417 16.05 -11.88 -34.16
CA SER A 417 16.51 -10.80 -33.28
C SER A 417 15.97 -9.44 -33.77
N GLY A 418 15.28 -8.72 -32.89
CA GLY A 418 14.56 -7.48 -33.23
C GLY A 418 13.25 -7.68 -34.02
N GLY A 419 12.75 -8.92 -34.10
CA GLY A 419 11.48 -9.26 -34.74
C GLY A 419 10.25 -8.96 -33.87
N GLU A 420 9.29 -9.89 -33.87
CA GLU A 420 8.04 -9.83 -33.08
C GLU A 420 8.30 -9.55 -31.60
N ASP A 421 7.36 -8.91 -30.89
CA ASP A 421 7.48 -8.71 -29.46
C ASP A 421 7.63 -10.07 -28.74
N ILE A 422 8.52 -10.14 -27.75
CA ILE A 422 8.83 -11.41 -27.07
C ILE A 422 7.62 -11.94 -26.29
N ALA A 423 6.79 -11.07 -25.73
CA ALA A 423 5.61 -11.49 -24.99
C ALA A 423 4.56 -12.08 -25.92
N GLU A 424 4.32 -11.46 -27.08
CA GLU A 424 3.43 -12.01 -28.10
C GLU A 424 3.95 -13.35 -28.66
N TYR A 425 5.26 -13.42 -28.96
CA TYR A 425 5.89 -14.63 -29.48
C TYR A 425 5.77 -15.82 -28.51
N LEU A 426 6.06 -15.62 -27.22
CA LEU A 426 5.96 -16.69 -26.21
C LEU A 426 4.51 -17.15 -25.96
N ARG A 427 3.55 -16.22 -26.10
CA ARG A 427 2.11 -16.52 -25.99
C ARG A 427 1.67 -17.44 -27.12
N ASP A 428 1.97 -17.07 -28.36
CA ASP A 428 1.31 -17.61 -29.56
C ASP A 428 2.14 -18.60 -30.39
N ARG A 429 3.47 -18.61 -30.23
CA ARG A 429 4.38 -19.39 -31.09
C ARG A 429 5.09 -20.51 -30.35
N GLU A 430 6.18 -20.18 -29.69
CA GLU A 430 7.19 -21.13 -29.20
C GLU A 430 7.73 -20.64 -27.86
N PHE A 431 8.00 -21.58 -26.96
CA PHE A 431 8.70 -21.35 -25.70
C PHE A 431 9.62 -22.55 -25.42
N ILE A 432 10.70 -22.30 -24.67
CA ILE A 432 11.64 -23.31 -24.18
C ILE A 432 11.55 -23.34 -22.66
N GLY A 433 10.71 -24.22 -22.13
CA GLY A 433 10.41 -24.34 -20.72
C GLY A 433 9.02 -24.91 -20.49
N LEU A 434 8.21 -24.24 -19.69
CA LEU A 434 6.87 -24.69 -19.32
C LEU A 434 5.81 -23.59 -19.49
N LYS A 435 4.59 -24.02 -19.77
CA LYS A 435 3.39 -23.20 -19.89
C LYS A 435 2.26 -23.89 -19.13
N PHE A 436 1.53 -23.17 -18.30
CA PHE A 436 0.37 -23.72 -17.58
C PHE A 436 -0.71 -22.66 -17.39
N LYS A 437 -1.91 -23.12 -17.03
CA LYS A 437 -3.04 -22.25 -16.69
C LYS A 437 -3.42 -22.41 -15.22
N VAL A 438 -3.87 -21.32 -14.63
CA VAL A 438 -4.38 -21.27 -13.26
C VAL A 438 -5.48 -20.23 -13.20
N ASP A 439 -6.52 -20.49 -12.40
CA ASP A 439 -7.56 -19.52 -12.12
C ASP A 439 -7.17 -18.70 -10.88
N LEU A 440 -6.93 -17.41 -11.03
CA LEU A 440 -6.57 -16.54 -9.91
C LEU A 440 -7.77 -16.29 -8.98
N ASP A 441 -9.01 -16.49 -9.45
CA ASP A 441 -10.22 -16.38 -8.63
C ASP A 441 -10.30 -17.49 -7.56
N ASP A 442 -9.50 -18.56 -7.69
CA ASP A 442 -9.31 -19.57 -6.64
C ASP A 442 -8.46 -19.06 -5.46
N GLY A 443 -7.99 -17.81 -5.52
CA GLY A 443 -7.27 -17.13 -4.44
C GLY A 443 -5.74 -17.21 -4.54
N TYR A 444 -5.20 -17.50 -5.72
CA TYR A 444 -3.76 -17.57 -5.98
C TYR A 444 -3.19 -16.20 -6.36
N ASN A 445 -2.61 -15.47 -5.42
CA ASN A 445 -2.14 -14.11 -5.64
C ASN A 445 -0.65 -14.03 -6.01
N TYR A 446 0.13 -15.09 -5.82
CA TYR A 446 1.57 -15.04 -6.09
C TYR A 446 2.05 -16.24 -6.89
N LEU A 447 2.98 -15.99 -7.82
CA LEU A 447 3.76 -17.04 -8.46
C LEU A 447 5.18 -17.00 -7.89
N VAL A 448 5.61 -18.09 -7.26
CA VAL A 448 6.96 -18.24 -6.71
C VAL A 448 7.68 -19.37 -7.43
N PHE A 449 8.92 -19.13 -7.83
CA PHE A 449 9.77 -20.17 -8.42
C PHE A 449 11.24 -19.88 -8.19
N ASN A 450 12.05 -20.93 -8.27
CA ASN A 450 13.50 -20.82 -8.31
C ASN A 450 13.99 -20.87 -9.75
N GLY A 451 15.01 -20.08 -10.06
CA GLY A 451 15.68 -20.07 -11.35
C GLY A 451 17.20 -20.14 -11.21
N GLN A 452 17.86 -20.81 -12.16
CA GLN A 452 19.31 -20.93 -12.18
C GLN A 452 19.83 -20.93 -13.61
N LYS A 453 20.82 -20.07 -13.89
CA LYS A 453 21.56 -20.13 -15.15
C LYS A 453 22.62 -21.22 -15.07
N ILE A 454 22.71 -22.03 -16.13
CA ILE A 454 23.66 -23.14 -16.20
C ILE A 454 24.72 -22.88 -17.25
N ALA A 455 24.32 -22.43 -18.44
CA ALA A 455 25.25 -22.27 -19.54
C ALA A 455 24.85 -21.14 -20.50
N ASP A 456 25.88 -20.52 -21.07
CA ASP A 456 25.83 -19.60 -22.20
C ASP A 456 24.79 -18.47 -22.07
N GLN A 457 23.82 -18.38 -22.98
CA GLN A 457 22.78 -17.33 -23.01
C GLN A 457 21.45 -17.80 -22.41
N GLY A 458 21.47 -18.78 -21.50
CA GLY A 458 20.30 -19.12 -20.69
C GLY A 458 19.80 -17.88 -19.95
N SER A 459 18.48 -17.62 -20.02
CA SER A 459 17.87 -16.37 -19.56
C SER A 459 16.59 -16.63 -18.80
N LEU A 460 16.24 -15.72 -17.88
CA LEU A 460 14.97 -15.76 -17.17
C LEU A 460 13.93 -14.97 -17.96
N THR A 461 12.85 -15.62 -18.37
CA THR A 461 11.64 -14.94 -18.87
C THR A 461 10.40 -15.62 -18.32
N ALA A 462 9.72 -14.95 -17.39
CA ALA A 462 8.46 -15.38 -16.81
C ALA A 462 7.37 -14.36 -17.17
N TYR A 463 6.34 -14.79 -17.89
CA TYR A 463 5.20 -13.97 -18.29
C TYR A 463 3.87 -14.59 -17.86
N VAL A 464 2.95 -13.75 -17.42
CA VAL A 464 1.59 -14.11 -17.04
C VAL A 464 0.63 -13.29 -17.89
N TYR A 465 -0.24 -13.98 -18.62
CA TYR A 465 -1.21 -13.41 -19.53
C TYR A 465 -2.62 -13.64 -19.02
N ASP A 466 -3.49 -12.63 -19.10
CA ASP A 466 -4.92 -12.81 -18.86
C ASP A 466 -5.64 -13.54 -20.01
N SER A 467 -6.96 -13.63 -19.92
CA SER A 467 -7.79 -14.28 -20.94
C SER A 467 -7.83 -13.55 -22.28
N ASP A 468 -7.59 -12.24 -22.28
CA ASP A 468 -7.53 -11.40 -23.49
C ASP A 468 -6.14 -11.44 -24.14
N GLY A 469 -5.16 -12.02 -23.44
CA GLY A 469 -3.79 -12.19 -23.89
C GLY A 469 -2.89 -11.03 -23.50
N GLU A 470 -3.35 -10.12 -22.64
CA GLU A 470 -2.58 -8.98 -22.12
C GLU A 470 -1.67 -9.42 -20.97
N LEU A 471 -0.52 -8.77 -20.84
CA LEU A 471 0.42 -9.08 -19.77
C LEU A 471 -0.05 -8.49 -18.44
N VAL A 472 -0.31 -9.37 -17.47
CA VAL A 472 -0.68 -9.00 -16.09
C VAL A 472 0.45 -9.23 -15.09
N GLY A 473 1.50 -9.96 -15.46
CA GLY A 473 2.68 -10.16 -14.64
C GLY A 473 3.91 -10.51 -15.47
N LYS A 474 5.09 -10.01 -15.06
CA LYS A 474 6.35 -10.36 -15.71
C LYS A 474 7.56 -10.31 -14.79
N LYS A 475 8.53 -11.20 -15.04
CA LYS A 475 9.90 -11.15 -14.49
C LYS A 475 10.87 -11.57 -15.59
N THR A 476 11.86 -10.74 -15.88
CA THR A 476 12.87 -11.01 -16.91
C THR A 476 14.25 -10.62 -16.40
N ALA A 477 15.26 -11.40 -16.75
CA ALA A 477 16.66 -11.02 -16.55
C ALA A 477 17.49 -11.47 -17.75
N ASP A 478 18.32 -10.55 -18.23
CA ASP A 478 19.26 -10.83 -19.30
C ASP A 478 20.33 -11.82 -18.84
N SER A 479 20.79 -12.67 -19.75
CA SER A 479 21.79 -13.70 -19.42
C SER A 479 23.10 -13.13 -18.89
N LYS A 480 23.40 -11.85 -19.14
CA LYS A 480 24.60 -11.17 -18.64
C LYS A 480 24.49 -10.72 -17.19
N ASP A 481 23.26 -10.56 -16.70
CA ASP A 481 22.96 -10.09 -15.34
C ASP A 481 22.68 -11.26 -14.39
N LEU A 482 22.63 -12.48 -14.93
CA LEU A 482 22.42 -13.72 -14.20
C LEU A 482 23.76 -14.39 -13.89
N ASP A 483 23.96 -14.74 -12.63
CA ASP A 483 25.02 -15.66 -12.21
C ASP A 483 24.54 -17.12 -12.23
N ASN A 484 25.38 -18.04 -11.75
CA ASN A 484 25.11 -19.48 -11.79
C ASN A 484 24.53 -20.04 -10.48
N GLU A 485 24.17 -19.18 -9.53
CA GLU A 485 23.51 -19.56 -8.28
C GLU A 485 22.00 -19.75 -8.51
N VAL A 486 21.36 -20.37 -7.53
CA VAL A 486 19.89 -20.55 -7.54
C VAL A 486 19.29 -19.33 -6.86
N HIS A 487 18.43 -18.62 -7.59
CA HIS A 487 17.73 -17.45 -7.10
C HIS A 487 16.23 -17.73 -7.00
N GLN A 488 15.59 -17.22 -5.96
CA GLN A 488 14.13 -17.24 -5.81
C GLN A 488 13.52 -15.97 -6.41
N TYR A 489 12.42 -16.14 -7.14
CA TYR A 489 11.66 -15.05 -7.74
C TYR A 489 10.20 -15.15 -7.33
N THR A 490 9.58 -14.00 -7.08
CA THR A 490 8.14 -13.89 -6.82
C THR A 490 7.50 -12.87 -7.77
N LEU A 491 6.35 -13.21 -8.34
CA LEU A 491 5.47 -12.25 -9.02
C LEU A 491 4.23 -12.02 -8.17
N ASP A 492 3.93 -10.76 -7.87
CA ASP A 492 2.66 -10.32 -7.30
C ASP A 492 1.60 -10.24 -8.42
N LEU A 493 0.58 -11.09 -8.31
CA LEU A 493 -0.57 -11.18 -9.22
C LEU A 493 -1.87 -10.76 -8.52
N SER A 494 -1.79 -10.17 -7.32
CA SER A 494 -2.95 -9.81 -6.48
C SER A 494 -3.86 -8.71 -7.05
N ALA A 495 -3.49 -8.13 -8.19
CA ALA A 495 -4.31 -7.16 -8.94
C ALA A 495 -4.98 -7.78 -10.18
N ALA A 496 -4.62 -9.01 -10.54
CA ALA A 496 -5.21 -9.76 -11.64
C ALA A 496 -6.32 -10.70 -11.13
N ASN A 497 -7.17 -11.16 -12.04
CA ASN A 497 -8.28 -12.07 -11.74
C ASN A 497 -8.54 -13.02 -12.91
N GLY A 498 -9.36 -14.03 -12.67
CA GLY A 498 -9.76 -15.04 -13.65
C GLY A 498 -8.62 -15.96 -14.10
N ILE A 499 -8.88 -16.67 -15.21
CA ILE A 499 -7.95 -17.66 -15.77
C ILE A 499 -6.78 -16.95 -16.46
N VAL A 500 -5.57 -17.19 -15.95
CA VAL A 500 -4.33 -16.72 -16.55
C VAL A 500 -3.52 -17.86 -17.16
N THR A 501 -2.71 -17.53 -18.15
CA THR A 501 -1.69 -18.41 -18.72
C THR A 501 -0.31 -17.95 -18.25
N VAL A 502 0.44 -18.83 -17.60
CA VAL A 502 1.82 -18.57 -17.17
C VAL A 502 2.78 -19.25 -18.14
N VAL A 503 3.84 -18.55 -18.53
CA VAL A 503 4.93 -19.07 -19.37
C VAL A 503 6.27 -18.79 -18.68
N LEU A 504 7.03 -19.84 -18.39
CA LEU A 504 8.42 -19.74 -17.96
C LEU A 504 9.32 -20.25 -19.08
N ASN A 505 10.07 -19.34 -19.70
CA ASN A 505 11.02 -19.59 -20.76
C ASN A 505 12.46 -19.40 -20.23
N GLY A 506 13.26 -20.47 -20.37
CA GLY A 506 14.66 -20.51 -19.94
C GLY A 506 15.68 -20.51 -21.08
N GLY A 507 15.23 -20.76 -22.32
CA GLY A 507 16.08 -20.68 -23.51
C GLY A 507 16.39 -19.25 -23.93
N CYS A 508 17.41 -19.09 -24.78
CA CYS A 508 17.73 -17.77 -25.34
C CYS A 508 16.54 -17.23 -26.15
N ILE A 509 16.25 -15.93 -26.01
CA ILE A 509 15.01 -15.29 -26.50
C ILE A 509 14.97 -15.04 -28.03
N ASP A 510 16.05 -15.34 -28.74
CA ASP A 510 16.12 -15.20 -30.19
C ASP A 510 17.07 -16.20 -30.85
N SER A 511 16.99 -16.26 -32.18
CA SER A 511 17.72 -17.21 -33.02
C SER A 511 19.21 -16.92 -33.15
N ALA A 512 19.70 -15.79 -32.62
CA ALA A 512 21.13 -15.52 -32.52
C ALA A 512 21.74 -16.23 -31.29
N GLY A 513 20.89 -16.81 -30.44
CA GLY A 513 21.25 -17.59 -29.28
C GLY A 513 21.98 -18.89 -29.59
N SER A 514 22.88 -19.27 -28.69
CA SER A 514 23.56 -20.57 -28.73
C SER A 514 22.63 -21.73 -28.39
N ALA A 515 22.77 -22.85 -29.09
CA ALA A 515 22.08 -24.11 -28.79
C ALA A 515 22.51 -24.73 -27.44
N ASP A 516 23.63 -24.27 -26.88
CA ASP A 516 24.13 -24.70 -25.56
C ASP A 516 23.64 -23.79 -24.41
N SER A 517 22.81 -22.79 -24.70
CA SER A 517 22.14 -21.97 -23.69
C SER A 517 21.27 -22.84 -22.80
N GLU A 518 21.48 -22.77 -21.49
CA GLU A 518 20.75 -23.59 -20.53
C GLU A 518 20.36 -22.79 -19.29
N TYR A 519 19.09 -22.91 -18.91
CA TYR A 519 18.51 -22.34 -17.70
C TYR A 519 17.55 -23.35 -17.08
N GLN A 520 17.40 -23.33 -15.76
CA GLN A 520 16.60 -24.30 -15.02
C GLN A 520 15.58 -23.60 -14.13
N PHE A 521 14.37 -24.16 -14.07
CA PHE A 521 13.32 -23.75 -13.13
C PHE A 521 13.02 -24.88 -12.14
N SER A 522 12.81 -24.55 -10.88
CA SER A 522 12.41 -25.51 -9.84
C SER A 522 11.52 -24.83 -8.79
N ASN A 523 10.93 -25.62 -7.88
CA ASN A 523 10.07 -25.12 -6.79
C ASN A 523 9.00 -24.13 -7.26
N ILE A 524 8.18 -24.53 -8.22
CA ILE A 524 7.22 -23.66 -8.89
C ILE A 524 5.86 -23.79 -8.20
N TYR A 525 5.43 -22.73 -7.55
CA TYR A 525 4.21 -22.70 -6.76
C TYR A 525 3.34 -21.50 -7.11
N MET A 526 2.04 -21.73 -7.19
CA MET A 526 1.05 -20.66 -7.07
C MET A 526 0.62 -20.60 -5.61
N TYR A 527 0.78 -19.45 -4.98
CA TYR A 527 0.36 -19.21 -3.59
C TYR A 527 -0.96 -18.49 -3.54
#